data_AF-A0A7C9VLU1-F1
#
_entry.id   AF-A0A7C9VLU1-F1
#
_cell.length_a   1.000
_cell.length_b   1.000
_cell.length_c   1.000
_cell.angle_alpha   90.00
_cell.angle_beta   90.00
_cell.angle_gamma   90.00
#
_symmetry.space_group_name_H-M   'P 1'
#
loop_
_entity.id
_entity.type
_entity.pdbx_description
1 polymer ?
#
loop_
_entity_poly.entity_id
_entity_poly.type
_entity_poly.pdbx_seq_one_letter_code
_entity_poly.pdbx_strand_id
1 'polypeptide(L)'
;MNAPIPVPAPKAVPPYKHTPLFPLGADKTPYRKITAEGVRVETVMGKEMLVVTREALRALSEAAFGDINHYLRPGHLAQLRKILDDPEASDNDKFVAFDFLKNANIAAGGVLPMCQDTGTAIVMGKRGRHVLTDGTDAEAISRGVYQAYTRLNLRYSQLAPLTMWDERNTGSNLPAQVE
;
A
#
# COMPACT_ATOMS: atom_id res chain seq x y z
N MET A 1 -35.22 -30.40 -50.36
CA MET A 1 -35.76 -29.21 -49.66
C MET A 1 -35.58 -29.46 -48.18
N ASN A 2 -34.66 -28.74 -47.53
CA ASN A 2 -34.43 -28.90 -46.09
C ASN A 2 -35.52 -28.13 -45.32
N ALA A 3 -36.18 -28.80 -44.38
CA ALA A 3 -37.22 -28.21 -43.54
C ALA A 3 -36.63 -27.11 -42.65
N PRO A 4 -37.37 -26.00 -42.41
CA PRO A 4 -36.89 -24.91 -41.56
C PRO A 4 -36.70 -25.37 -40.12
N ILE A 5 -35.53 -25.09 -39.55
CA ILE A 5 -35.21 -25.38 -38.15
C ILE A 5 -35.95 -24.36 -37.26
N PRO A 6 -36.72 -24.80 -36.24
CA PRO A 6 -37.43 -23.89 -35.34
C PRO A 6 -36.44 -23.03 -34.54
N VAL A 7 -36.68 -21.71 -34.50
CA VAL A 7 -35.93 -20.80 -33.62
C VAL A 7 -36.42 -20.98 -32.19
N PRO A 8 -35.55 -21.25 -31.20
CA PRO A 8 -35.95 -21.39 -29.80
C PRO A 8 -36.60 -20.10 -29.28
N ALA A 9 -37.65 -20.23 -28.48
CA ALA A 9 -38.27 -19.09 -27.81
C ALA A 9 -37.24 -18.37 -26.91
N PRO A 10 -37.27 -17.02 -26.83
CA PRO A 10 -36.34 -16.28 -25.99
C PRO A 10 -36.50 -16.70 -24.53
N LYS A 11 -35.40 -17.07 -23.86
CA LYS A 11 -35.41 -17.29 -22.41
C LYS A 11 -35.64 -15.97 -21.70
N ALA A 12 -36.50 -15.97 -20.68
CA ALA A 12 -36.74 -14.79 -19.85
C ALA A 12 -35.42 -14.33 -19.19
N VAL A 13 -35.09 -13.05 -19.37
CA VAL A 13 -33.90 -12.44 -18.78
C VAL A 13 -34.22 -12.08 -17.31
N PRO A 14 -33.38 -12.48 -16.34
CA PRO A 14 -33.61 -12.12 -14.94
C PRO A 14 -33.52 -10.60 -14.72
N PRO A 15 -34.22 -10.05 -13.70
CA PRO A 15 -34.13 -8.63 -13.37
C PRO A 15 -32.70 -8.25 -12.95
N TYR A 16 -32.28 -7.04 -13.28
CA TYR A 16 -30.96 -6.54 -12.91
C TYR A 16 -30.81 -6.38 -11.39
N LYS A 17 -29.75 -6.96 -10.84
CA LYS A 17 -29.32 -6.75 -9.45
C LYS A 17 -27.82 -6.47 -9.45
N HIS A 18 -27.42 -5.24 -9.13
CA HIS A 18 -26.01 -4.90 -9.03
C HIS A 18 -25.36 -5.67 -7.88
N THR A 19 -24.24 -6.35 -8.16
CA THR A 19 -23.36 -6.95 -7.17
C THR A 19 -21.93 -6.62 -7.59
N PRO A 20 -21.12 -5.94 -6.75
CA PRO A 20 -19.74 -5.69 -7.09
C PRO A 20 -18.98 -7.01 -7.19
N LEU A 21 -18.00 -7.10 -8.09
CA LEU A 21 -17.16 -8.29 -8.24
C LEU A 21 -16.39 -8.60 -6.95
N PHE A 22 -16.00 -7.56 -6.21
CA PHE A 22 -15.25 -7.66 -4.95
C PHE A 22 -15.98 -6.89 -3.83
N PRO A 23 -16.90 -7.51 -3.08
CA PRO A 23 -17.53 -6.87 -1.93
C PRO A 23 -16.51 -6.68 -0.79
N LEU A 24 -16.60 -5.54 -0.10
CA LEU A 24 -15.71 -5.26 1.04
C LEU A 24 -16.19 -6.01 2.29
N GLY A 25 -15.23 -6.60 3.01
CA GLY A 25 -15.46 -7.20 4.33
C GLY A 25 -15.32 -6.18 5.46
N ALA A 26 -15.48 -6.64 6.70
CA ALA A 26 -15.25 -5.82 7.89
C ALA A 26 -13.77 -5.46 8.02
N ASP A 27 -13.48 -4.19 8.30
CA ASP A 27 -12.14 -3.73 8.62
C ASP A 27 -11.85 -3.95 10.12
N LYS A 28 -10.79 -4.70 10.41
CA LYS A 28 -10.32 -5.04 11.76
C LYS A 28 -8.93 -4.44 12.04
N THR A 29 -8.44 -3.60 11.14
CA THR A 29 -7.09 -3.05 11.20
C THR A 29 -7.03 -1.97 12.29
N PRO A 30 -6.07 -2.04 13.23
CA PRO A 30 -5.85 -0.93 14.15
C PRO A 30 -5.16 0.24 13.44
N TYR A 31 -5.62 1.46 13.71
CA TYR A 31 -5.07 2.69 13.13
C TYR A 31 -4.43 3.58 14.19
N ARG A 32 -3.29 4.18 13.83
CA ARG A 32 -2.65 5.27 14.57
C ARG A 32 -2.96 6.59 13.87
N LYS A 33 -3.38 7.61 14.63
CA LYS A 33 -3.51 8.97 14.09
C LYS A 33 -2.11 9.57 13.84
N ILE A 34 -1.86 10.05 12.64
CA ILE A 34 -0.62 10.75 12.27
C ILE A 34 -0.76 12.25 12.55
N THR A 35 -1.78 12.88 11.96
CA THR A 35 -2.09 14.30 12.15
C THR A 35 -3.57 14.56 11.84
N ALA A 36 -4.08 15.74 12.21
CA ALA A 36 -5.34 16.29 11.71
C ALA A 36 -5.12 17.53 10.82
N GLU A 37 -3.89 18.01 10.69
CA GLU A 37 -3.54 19.15 9.86
C GLU A 37 -3.78 18.84 8.38
N GLY A 38 -4.21 19.85 7.64
CA GLY A 38 -4.51 19.71 6.21
C GLY A 38 -5.80 18.94 5.91
N VAL A 39 -6.65 18.68 6.92
CA VAL A 39 -7.95 18.04 6.74
C VAL A 39 -9.05 18.92 7.31
N ARG A 40 -10.09 19.22 6.52
CA ARG A 40 -11.26 19.97 6.96
C ARG A 40 -12.52 19.54 6.22
N VAL A 41 -13.68 19.91 6.74
CA VAL A 41 -14.97 19.72 6.06
C VAL A 41 -15.43 21.06 5.52
N GLU A 42 -15.85 21.09 4.26
CA GLU A 42 -16.43 22.25 3.59
C GLU A 42 -17.82 21.90 3.07
N THR A 43 -18.72 22.87 3.02
CA THR A 43 -20.02 22.69 2.38
C THR A 43 -19.95 23.16 0.93
N VAL A 44 -20.10 22.24 -0.02
CA VAL A 44 -20.11 22.53 -1.46
C VAL A 44 -21.43 22.05 -2.03
N MET A 45 -22.19 22.98 -2.63
CA MET A 45 -23.52 22.68 -3.21
C MET A 45 -24.46 21.96 -2.21
N GLY A 46 -24.42 22.36 -0.94
CA GLY A 46 -25.24 21.76 0.12
C GLY A 46 -24.81 20.36 0.58
N LYS A 47 -23.61 19.90 0.20
CA LYS A 47 -23.03 18.62 0.66
C LYS A 47 -21.75 18.87 1.43
N GLU A 48 -21.54 18.08 2.48
CA GLU A 48 -20.27 18.02 3.19
C GLU A 48 -19.22 17.31 2.33
N MET A 49 -18.12 18.00 2.08
CA MET A 49 -16.97 17.51 1.34
C MET A 49 -15.75 17.53 2.26
N LEU A 50 -15.02 16.41 2.30
CA LEU A 50 -13.74 16.33 2.99
C LEU A 50 -12.66 16.95 2.11
N VAL A 51 -12.09 18.07 2.53
CA VAL A 51 -10.96 18.71 1.85
C VAL A 51 -9.67 18.24 2.49
N VAL A 52 -8.79 17.65 1.69
CA VAL A 52 -7.49 17.10 2.08
C VAL A 52 -6.40 17.82 1.31
N THR A 53 -5.47 18.46 2.00
CA THR A 53 -4.37 19.18 1.36
C THR A 53 -3.27 18.24 0.86
N ARG A 54 -2.43 18.75 -0.03
CA ARG A 54 -1.25 18.03 -0.55
C ARG A 54 -0.29 17.65 0.57
N GLU A 55 -0.14 18.51 1.58
CA GLU A 55 0.73 18.29 2.73
C GLU A 55 0.25 17.11 3.58
N ALA A 56 -1.08 16.92 3.71
CA ALA A 56 -1.63 15.78 4.42
C ALA A 56 -1.32 14.45 3.70
N LEU A 57 -1.46 14.42 2.36
CA LEU A 57 -1.09 13.25 1.55
C LEU A 57 0.42 12.96 1.65
N ARG A 58 1.24 14.00 1.56
CA ARG A 58 2.70 13.91 1.69
C ARG A 58 3.10 13.36 3.06
N ALA A 59 2.56 13.92 4.15
CA ALA A 59 2.86 13.50 5.52
C ALA A 59 2.42 12.06 5.79
N LEU A 60 1.26 11.66 5.26
CA LEU A 60 0.80 10.27 5.32
C LEU A 60 1.78 9.32 4.62
N SER A 61 2.19 9.65 3.41
CA SER A 61 3.12 8.83 2.63
C SER A 61 4.51 8.75 3.29
N GLU A 62 5.07 9.88 3.75
CA GLU A 62 6.36 9.90 4.46
C GLU A 62 6.32 9.00 5.70
N ALA A 63 5.28 9.14 6.53
CA ALA A 63 5.10 8.31 7.72
C ALA A 63 4.91 6.82 7.38
N ALA A 64 4.11 6.51 6.35
CA ALA A 64 3.86 5.13 5.93
C ALA A 64 5.13 4.43 5.44
N PHE A 65 5.93 5.09 4.59
CA PHE A 65 7.19 4.54 4.09
C PHE A 65 8.28 4.50 5.16
N GLY A 66 8.24 5.38 6.16
CA GLY A 66 9.05 5.24 7.37
C GLY A 66 8.67 3.99 8.16
N ASP A 67 7.39 3.86 8.52
CA ASP A 67 6.91 2.79 9.39
C ASP A 67 7.04 1.39 8.74
N ILE A 68 6.72 1.24 7.45
CA ILE A 68 6.74 -0.07 6.77
C ILE A 68 8.17 -0.64 6.60
N ASN A 69 9.19 0.20 6.60
CA ASN A 69 10.58 -0.24 6.51
C ASN A 69 11.17 -0.66 7.87
N HIS A 70 10.52 -0.34 8.98
CA HIS A 70 11.04 -0.57 10.34
C HIS A 70 10.14 -1.46 11.21
N TYR A 71 8.85 -1.58 10.88
CA TYR A 71 7.88 -2.36 11.65
C TYR A 71 7.19 -3.43 10.82
N LEU A 72 6.80 -4.51 11.50
CA LEU A 72 5.95 -5.57 10.95
C LEU A 72 4.58 -5.60 11.62
N ARG A 73 3.61 -6.17 10.92
CA ARG A 73 2.30 -6.43 11.50
C ARG A 73 2.40 -7.44 12.66
N PRO A 74 1.66 -7.27 13.76
CA PRO A 74 1.64 -8.22 14.86
C PRO A 74 1.32 -9.65 14.43
N GLY A 75 0.42 -9.81 13.44
CA GLY A 75 0.05 -11.13 12.90
C GLY A 75 1.20 -11.84 12.19
N HIS A 76 2.17 -11.12 11.62
CA HIS A 76 3.37 -11.73 11.03
C HIS A 76 4.37 -12.11 12.13
N LEU A 77 4.59 -11.24 13.12
CA LEU A 77 5.46 -11.53 14.26
C LEU A 77 4.97 -12.75 15.07
N ALA A 78 3.65 -12.88 15.24
CA ALA A 78 3.04 -14.04 15.89
C ALA A 78 3.30 -15.36 15.13
N GLN A 79 3.36 -15.31 13.80
CA GLN A 79 3.72 -16.49 13.00
C GLN A 79 5.18 -16.90 13.23
N LEU A 80 6.11 -15.94 13.26
CA LEU A 80 7.52 -16.23 13.60
C LEU A 80 7.65 -16.80 15.01
N ARG A 81 6.91 -16.24 15.99
CA ARG A 81 6.90 -16.76 17.36
C ARG A 81 6.37 -18.19 17.43
N LYS A 82 5.35 -18.52 16.65
CA LYS A 82 4.75 -19.86 16.61
C LYS A 82 5.76 -20.92 16.16
N ILE A 83 6.64 -20.60 15.20
CA ILE A 83 7.70 -21.52 14.75
C ILE A 83 8.61 -21.94 15.92
N LEU A 84 8.94 -21.00 16.80
CA LEU A 84 9.79 -21.26 17.97
C LEU A 84 9.13 -22.20 18.99
N ASP A 85 7.80 -22.17 19.12
CA ASP A 85 7.03 -23.03 20.04
C ASP A 85 6.63 -24.37 19.44
N ASP A 86 6.80 -24.53 18.13
CA ASP A 86 6.34 -25.71 17.42
C ASP A 86 7.28 -26.91 17.69
N PRO A 87 6.79 -28.02 18.28
CA PRO A 87 7.59 -29.22 18.49
C PRO A 87 7.96 -29.91 17.17
N GLU A 88 7.23 -29.67 16.07
CA GLU A 88 7.50 -30.26 14.76
C GLU A 88 8.47 -29.42 13.91
N ALA A 89 8.75 -28.17 14.30
CA ALA A 89 9.70 -27.31 13.59
C ALA A 89 11.14 -27.77 13.78
N SER A 90 11.90 -27.78 12.68
CA SER A 90 13.31 -28.14 12.71
C SER A 90 14.14 -27.10 13.48
N ASP A 91 15.34 -27.49 13.92
CA ASP A 91 16.26 -26.56 14.58
C ASP A 91 16.63 -25.39 13.67
N ASN A 92 16.71 -25.63 12.35
CA ASN A 92 16.97 -24.58 11.37
C ASN A 92 15.79 -23.61 11.25
N ASP A 93 14.55 -24.10 11.26
CA ASP A 93 13.37 -23.23 11.22
C ASP A 93 13.36 -22.31 12.45
N LYS A 94 13.65 -22.87 13.63
CA LYS A 94 13.72 -22.12 14.88
C LYS A 94 14.85 -21.10 14.86
N PHE A 95 16.02 -21.48 14.36
CA PHE A 95 17.17 -20.59 14.23
C PHE A 95 16.84 -19.39 13.33
N VAL A 96 16.31 -19.64 12.13
CA VAL A 96 15.96 -18.60 11.16
C VAL A 96 14.84 -17.69 11.70
N ALA A 97 13.79 -18.26 12.28
CA ALA A 97 12.69 -17.47 12.86
C ALA A 97 13.18 -16.56 14.00
N PHE A 98 14.10 -17.05 14.84
CA PHE A 98 14.68 -16.26 15.91
C PHE A 98 15.52 -15.10 15.38
N ASP A 99 16.32 -15.32 14.34
CA ASP A 99 17.11 -14.26 13.72
C ASP A 99 16.23 -13.21 13.01
N PHE A 100 15.12 -13.61 12.38
CA PHE A 100 14.14 -12.65 11.88
C PHE A 100 13.49 -11.81 12.99
N LEU A 101 13.19 -12.40 14.15
CA LEU A 101 12.68 -11.65 15.30
C LEU A 101 13.71 -10.66 15.86
N LYS A 102 14.99 -11.04 15.94
CA LYS A 102 16.07 -10.11 16.31
C LYS A 102 16.20 -8.97 15.31
N ASN A 103 16.17 -9.28 14.02
CA ASN A 103 16.25 -8.28 12.97
C ASN A 103 15.08 -7.30 13.05
N ALA A 104 13.86 -7.79 13.27
CA ALA A 104 12.68 -6.94 13.48
C ALA A 104 12.83 -6.03 14.71
N ASN A 105 13.40 -6.54 15.81
CA ASN A 105 13.66 -5.74 17.00
C ASN A 105 14.72 -4.64 16.77
N ILE A 106 15.78 -4.94 16.01
CA ILE A 106 16.80 -3.95 15.62
C ILE A 106 16.18 -2.87 14.72
N ALA A 107 15.41 -3.28 13.71
CA ALA A 107 14.77 -2.36 12.77
C ALA A 107 13.77 -1.42 13.46
N ALA A 108 13.05 -1.91 14.49
CA ALA A 108 12.14 -1.09 15.28
C ALA A 108 12.81 0.11 15.98
N GLY A 109 14.14 0.16 16.05
CA GLY A 109 14.91 1.33 16.51
C GLY A 109 14.91 2.52 15.53
N GLY A 110 14.41 2.35 14.30
CA GLY A 110 14.21 3.45 13.33
C GLY A 110 15.48 3.94 12.63
N VAL A 111 16.63 3.27 12.83
CA VAL A 111 17.92 3.64 12.22
C VAL A 111 18.25 2.73 11.04
N LEU A 112 18.17 1.41 11.23
CA LEU A 112 18.46 0.41 10.19
C LEU A 112 17.13 -0.14 9.66
N PRO A 113 16.91 -0.19 8.34
CA PRO A 113 15.71 -0.81 7.80
C PRO A 113 15.74 -2.32 8.02
N MET A 114 14.56 -2.93 8.01
CA MET A 114 14.39 -4.37 8.18
C MET A 114 15.07 -5.20 7.09
N CYS A 115 15.20 -4.65 5.88
CA CYS A 115 15.87 -5.30 4.77
C CYS A 115 16.75 -4.27 4.05
N GLN A 116 17.87 -4.73 3.50
CA GLN A 116 18.71 -3.91 2.63
C GLN A 116 17.98 -3.53 1.34
N ASP A 117 17.10 -4.41 0.84
CA ASP A 117 16.16 -4.05 -0.22
C ASP A 117 14.91 -3.41 0.38
N THR A 118 14.90 -2.09 0.38
CA THR A 118 13.76 -1.29 0.87
C THR A 118 12.63 -1.18 -0.16
N GLY A 119 12.69 -1.96 -1.26
CA GLY A 119 11.60 -2.20 -2.19
C GLY A 119 11.23 -1.04 -3.11
N THR A 120 10.27 -1.31 -3.99
CA THR A 120 9.58 -0.31 -4.82
C THR A 120 8.41 0.29 -4.04
N ALA A 121 8.28 1.61 -4.08
CA ALA A 121 7.15 2.29 -3.48
C ALA A 121 5.88 2.07 -4.30
N ILE A 122 4.89 1.39 -3.70
CA ILE A 122 3.58 1.13 -4.32
C ILE A 122 2.50 1.71 -3.42
N VAL A 123 1.58 2.48 -4.01
CA VAL A 123 0.46 3.12 -3.35
C VAL A 123 -0.83 2.79 -4.09
N MET A 124 -1.77 2.20 -3.37
CA MET A 124 -3.14 1.92 -3.82
C MET A 124 -4.10 2.88 -3.10
N GLY A 125 -4.48 3.95 -3.78
CA GLY A 125 -5.36 5.00 -3.31
C GLY A 125 -6.83 4.74 -3.69
N LYS A 126 -7.74 5.02 -2.76
CA LYS A 126 -9.19 5.03 -3.04
C LYS A 126 -9.77 6.38 -2.66
N ARG A 127 -9.87 7.30 -3.61
CA ARG A 127 -10.45 8.62 -3.37
C ARG A 127 -11.97 8.56 -3.51
N GLY A 128 -12.67 8.73 -2.39
CA GLY A 128 -14.13 8.76 -2.36
C GLY A 128 -14.70 10.00 -3.09
N ARG A 129 -15.93 9.89 -3.60
CA ARG A 129 -16.59 10.99 -4.34
C ARG A 129 -16.79 12.28 -3.54
N HIS A 130 -16.75 12.23 -2.21
CA HIS A 130 -16.88 13.40 -1.33
C HIS A 130 -15.52 13.85 -0.75
N VAL A 131 -14.42 13.42 -1.37
CA VAL A 131 -13.06 13.84 -0.99
C VAL A 131 -12.53 14.77 -2.09
N LEU A 132 -12.17 15.99 -1.70
CA LEU A 132 -11.52 16.98 -2.54
C LEU A 132 -10.05 17.05 -2.14
N THR A 133 -9.18 16.83 -3.11
CA THR A 133 -7.74 17.08 -3.00
C THR A 133 -7.36 18.23 -3.92
N ASP A 134 -6.23 18.86 -3.63
CA ASP A 134 -5.69 19.93 -4.46
C ASP A 134 -4.55 19.39 -5.35
N GLY A 135 -4.61 19.71 -6.65
CA GLY A 135 -3.59 19.34 -7.63
C GLY A 135 -3.50 17.85 -7.95
N THR A 136 -2.26 17.37 -8.21
CA THR A 136 -1.97 15.99 -8.59
C THR A 136 -1.62 15.14 -7.38
N ASP A 137 -2.55 14.30 -6.92
CA ASP A 137 -2.39 13.43 -5.74
C ASP A 137 -1.11 12.58 -5.81
N ALA A 138 -0.84 11.99 -6.98
CA ALA A 138 0.35 11.17 -7.21
C ALA A 138 1.66 11.92 -7.00
N GLU A 139 1.72 13.22 -7.30
CA GLU A 139 2.90 14.05 -7.05
C GLU A 139 3.09 14.27 -5.54
N ALA A 140 2.02 14.58 -4.80
CA ALA A 140 2.08 14.77 -3.36
C ALA A 140 2.49 13.47 -2.62
N ILE A 141 1.93 12.34 -3.06
CA ILE A 141 2.29 11.01 -2.58
C ILE A 141 3.77 10.72 -2.86
N SER A 142 4.21 10.88 -4.12
CA SER A 142 5.61 10.66 -4.53
C SER A 142 6.58 11.57 -3.78
N ARG A 143 6.18 12.79 -3.44
CA ARG A 143 6.98 13.68 -2.59
C ARG A 143 7.17 13.13 -1.19
N GLY A 144 6.15 12.53 -0.59
CA GLY A 144 6.26 11.87 0.72
C GLY A 144 7.16 10.64 0.66
N VAL A 145 7.05 9.84 -0.41
CA VAL A 145 8.00 8.73 -0.68
C VAL A 145 9.43 9.26 -0.75
N TYR A 146 9.67 10.26 -1.60
CA TYR A 146 10.98 10.89 -1.74
C TYR A 146 11.55 11.33 -0.38
N GLN A 147 10.73 11.95 0.47
CA GLN A 147 11.17 12.39 1.79
C GLN A 147 11.58 11.23 2.69
N ALA A 148 10.80 10.15 2.74
CA ALA A 148 11.18 8.97 3.52
C ALA A 148 12.52 8.39 3.05
N TYR A 149 12.69 8.19 1.73
CA TYR A 149 13.91 7.60 1.18
C TYR A 149 15.15 8.49 1.31
N THR A 150 14.99 9.82 1.25
CA THR A 150 16.13 10.76 1.32
C THR A 150 16.49 11.20 2.74
N ARG A 151 15.59 11.02 3.72
CA ARG A 151 15.84 11.37 5.13
C ARG A 151 16.24 10.18 6.01
N LEU A 152 15.84 8.98 5.64
CA LEU A 152 16.12 7.75 6.37
C LEU A 152 17.22 6.95 5.68
N ASN A 153 17.79 5.96 6.37
CA ASN A 153 18.84 5.09 5.82
C ASN A 153 18.26 4.00 4.90
N LEU A 154 17.51 4.39 3.86
CA LEU A 154 16.88 3.50 2.89
C LEU A 154 17.68 3.43 1.58
N ARG A 155 17.38 2.43 0.74
CA ARG A 155 18.11 2.18 -0.51
C ARG A 155 17.38 2.74 -1.73
N TYR A 156 18.13 3.39 -2.63
CA TYR A 156 17.64 3.79 -3.95
C TYR A 156 17.78 2.65 -4.95
N SER A 157 16.67 2.02 -5.30
CA SER A 157 16.65 0.76 -6.08
C SER A 157 16.08 0.92 -7.49
N GLN A 158 15.48 2.07 -7.82
CA GLN A 158 14.87 2.28 -9.13
C GLN A 158 15.90 2.68 -10.19
N LEU A 159 15.86 1.98 -11.33
CA LEU A 159 16.64 2.26 -12.52
C LEU A 159 15.71 2.86 -13.59
N ALA A 160 16.06 4.05 -14.09
CA ALA A 160 15.37 4.67 -15.20
C ALA A 160 16.03 4.27 -16.53
N PRO A 161 15.27 3.79 -17.51
CA PRO A 161 15.79 3.48 -18.83
C PRO A 161 16.08 4.78 -19.60
N LEU A 162 17.31 4.92 -20.10
CA LEU A 162 17.73 6.02 -20.97
C LEU A 162 17.68 5.61 -22.44
N THR A 163 18.04 4.36 -22.71
CA THR A 163 17.90 3.71 -24.01
C THR A 163 17.34 2.29 -23.79
N MET A 164 17.33 1.46 -24.81
CA MET A 164 16.98 0.04 -24.65
C MET A 164 17.99 -0.72 -23.77
N TRP A 165 19.22 -0.23 -23.64
CA TRP A 165 20.33 -0.94 -22.97
C TRP A 165 20.94 -0.15 -21.82
N ASP A 166 20.84 1.18 -21.85
CA ASP A 166 21.41 2.05 -20.85
C ASP A 166 20.38 2.42 -19.80
N GLU A 167 20.74 2.23 -18.53
CA GLU A 167 19.93 2.58 -17.38
C GLU A 167 20.72 3.44 -16.41
N ARG A 168 20.00 4.25 -15.62
CA ARG A 168 20.60 5.04 -14.55
C ARG A 168 19.74 4.98 -13.29
N ASN A 169 20.39 4.80 -12.15
CA ASN A 169 19.71 4.93 -10.86
C ASN A 169 19.14 6.34 -10.69
N THR A 170 17.89 6.43 -10.25
CA THR A 170 17.19 7.71 -10.08
C THR A 170 17.65 8.51 -8.87
N GLY A 171 18.50 7.92 -8.01
CA GLY A 171 19.09 8.57 -6.84
C GLY A 171 18.09 8.91 -5.73
N SER A 172 16.87 8.38 -5.81
CA SER A 172 15.78 8.74 -4.87
C SER A 172 14.75 7.64 -4.64
N ASN A 173 14.93 6.46 -5.24
CA ASN A 173 13.96 5.36 -5.29
C ASN A 173 12.60 5.71 -5.94
N LEU A 174 12.52 6.80 -6.69
CA LEU A 174 11.38 7.13 -7.55
C LEU A 174 11.59 6.59 -8.98
N PRO A 175 10.54 6.39 -9.80
CA PRO A 175 9.13 6.66 -9.52
C PRO A 175 8.50 5.67 -8.52
N ALA A 176 7.46 6.14 -7.82
CA ALA A 176 6.53 5.27 -7.12
C ALA A 176 5.43 4.83 -8.09
N GLN A 177 4.91 3.61 -7.92
CA GLN A 177 3.67 3.19 -8.56
C GLN A 177 2.50 3.71 -7.72
N VAL A 178 1.70 4.62 -8.27
CA VAL A 178 0.54 5.21 -7.59
C VAL A 178 -0.71 4.93 -8.43
N GLU A 179 -1.64 4.17 -7.86
CA GLU A 179 -2.90 3.74 -8.48
C GLU A 179 -4.11 4.21 -7.69
#